data_AF-A0A101B966-F1
#
_entry.id   AF-A0A101B966-F1
#
_cell.length_a   1.000
_cell.length_b   1.000
_cell.length_c   1.000
_cell.angle_alpha   90.00
_cell.angle_beta   90.00
_cell.angle_gamma   90.00
#
_symmetry.space_group_name_H-M   'P 1'
#
loop_
_entity.id
_entity.type
_entity.pdbx_description
1 polymer ?
#
loop_
_entity_poly.entity_id
_entity_poly.type
_entity_poly.pdbx_seq_one_letter_code
_entity_poly.pdbx_strand_id
1 'polypeptide(L)'
;MVQVGAVVVARHRAQAAADLAALAAANRVADGAESACAQAASVARAMRTAVADCTVEGLEAVVTVEAAPGLGAWRFGYARAGARAGPVSVR
;
A
#
# COMPACT_ATOMS: atom_id res chain seq x y z
N MET A 1 24.18 -15.31 -6.85
CA MET A 1 23.50 -14.03 -7.15
C MET A 1 21.99 -14.07 -6.79
N VAL A 2 21.58 -14.84 -5.77
CA VAL A 2 20.16 -15.10 -5.44
C VAL A 2 19.59 -14.09 -4.41
N GLN A 3 20.45 -13.38 -3.67
CA GLN A 3 20.02 -12.41 -2.64
C GLN A 3 19.43 -11.12 -3.20
N VAL A 4 19.97 -10.58 -4.31
CA VAL A 4 19.49 -9.31 -4.89
C VAL A 4 18.06 -9.49 -5.43
N GLY A 5 17.75 -10.64 -6.02
CA GLY A 5 16.41 -10.95 -6.53
C GLY A 5 15.34 -10.94 -5.43
N ALA A 6 15.63 -11.51 -4.26
CA ALA A 6 14.66 -11.57 -3.15
C ALA A 6 14.31 -10.17 -2.61
N VAL A 7 15.29 -9.28 -2.49
CA VAL A 7 15.08 -7.89 -2.02
C VAL A 7 14.26 -7.09 -3.04
N VAL A 8 14.58 -7.21 -4.33
CA VAL A 8 13.86 -6.51 -5.41
C VAL A 8 12.41 -6.97 -5.49
N VAL A 9 12.16 -8.28 -5.40
CA VAL A 9 10.80 -8.84 -5.40
C VAL A 9 10.00 -8.33 -4.20
N ALA A 10 10.60 -8.28 -3.01
CA ALA A 10 9.93 -7.76 -1.82
C ALA A 10 9.53 -6.29 -1.97
N ARG A 11 10.41 -5.45 -2.53
CA ARG A 11 10.13 -4.03 -2.78
C ARG A 11 9.05 -3.83 -3.85
N HIS A 12 9.12 -4.59 -4.94
CA HIS A 12 8.12 -4.52 -6.01
C HIS A 12 6.74 -4.96 -5.52
N ARG A 13 6.70 -5.98 -4.64
CA ARG A 13 5.45 -6.42 -4.00
C ARG A 13 4.88 -5.34 -3.08
N ALA A 14 5.73 -4.66 -2.31
CA ALA A 14 5.31 -3.57 -1.44
C ALA A 14 4.73 -2.40 -2.27
N GLN A 15 5.39 -2.00 -3.35
CA GLN A 15 4.91 -0.94 -4.25
C GLN A 15 3.57 -1.30 -4.91
N ALA A 16 3.47 -2.48 -5.51
CA ALA A 16 2.21 -2.94 -6.09
C ALA A 16 1.06 -3.01 -5.07
N ALA A 17 1.36 -3.39 -3.82
CA ALA A 17 0.35 -3.38 -2.76
C ALA A 17 -0.04 -1.96 -2.34
N ALA A 18 0.89 -1.01 -2.31
CA ALA A 18 0.61 0.39 -2.03
C ALA A 18 -0.30 1.00 -3.10
N ASP A 19 0.04 0.80 -4.38
CA ASP A 19 -0.72 1.34 -5.52
C ASP A 19 -2.17 0.83 -5.53
N LEU A 20 -2.36 -0.49 -5.36
CA LEU A 20 -3.69 -1.09 -5.31
C LEU A 20 -4.48 -0.62 -4.08
N ALA A 21 -3.84 -0.49 -2.92
CA ALA A 21 -4.48 -0.02 -1.71
C ALA A 21 -4.89 1.47 -1.82
N ALA A 22 -4.05 2.31 -2.43
CA ALA A 22 -4.34 3.72 -2.67
C ALA A 22 -5.51 3.89 -3.64
N LEU A 23 -5.55 3.14 -4.76
CA LEU A 23 -6.69 3.17 -5.70
C LEU A 23 -7.99 2.70 -5.03
N ALA A 24 -7.90 1.66 -4.20
CA ALA A 24 -9.06 1.15 -3.47
C ALA A 24 -9.58 2.15 -2.43
N ALA A 25 -8.68 2.88 -1.76
CA ALA A 25 -9.02 3.99 -0.88
C ALA A 25 -9.68 5.13 -1.68
N ALA A 26 -9.08 5.54 -2.80
CA ALA A 26 -9.58 6.59 -3.68
C ALA A 26 -11.00 6.31 -4.19
N ASN A 27 -11.37 5.05 -4.43
CA ASN A 27 -12.75 4.68 -4.80
C ASN A 27 -13.78 4.91 -3.69
N ARG A 28 -13.35 5.10 -2.44
CA ARG A 28 -14.19 5.22 -1.25
C ARG A 28 -14.03 6.56 -0.52
N VAL A 29 -13.20 7.48 -1.01
CA VAL A 29 -13.00 8.79 -0.37
C VAL A 29 -14.30 9.60 -0.22
N ALA A 30 -15.25 9.43 -1.15
CA ALA A 30 -16.57 10.06 -1.07
C ALA A 30 -17.44 9.52 0.08
N ASP A 31 -17.20 8.27 0.50
CA ASP A 31 -17.88 7.62 1.62
C ASP A 31 -17.20 7.97 2.97
N GLY A 32 -16.10 8.72 2.94
CA GLY A 32 -15.37 9.21 4.12
C GLY A 32 -14.06 8.45 4.40
N ALA A 33 -13.18 9.07 5.19
CA ALA A 33 -11.82 8.58 5.43
C ALA A 33 -11.75 7.17 6.05
N GLU A 34 -12.66 6.86 6.99
CA GLU A 34 -12.72 5.54 7.63
C GLU A 34 -13.02 4.43 6.61
N SER A 35 -14.01 4.66 5.73
CA SER A 35 -14.37 3.70 4.68
C SER A 35 -13.25 3.49 3.65
N ALA A 36 -12.55 4.57 3.29
CA ALA A 36 -11.41 4.54 2.39
C ALA A 36 -10.25 3.75 2.98
N CYS A 37 -9.88 4.01 4.24
CA CYS A 37 -8.81 3.30 4.90
C CYS A 37 -9.17 1.84 5.20
N ALA A 38 -10.43 1.53 5.52
CA ALA A 38 -10.90 0.14 5.66
C ALA A 38 -10.74 -0.64 4.34
N GLN A 39 -11.09 0.00 3.21
CA GLN A 39 -10.94 -0.60 1.89
C GLN A 39 -9.47 -0.80 1.50
N ALA A 40 -8.60 0.16 1.79
CA ALA A 40 -7.15 0.03 1.63
C ALA A 40 -6.59 -1.15 2.43
N ALA A 41 -7.02 -1.29 3.69
CA ALA A 41 -6.59 -2.37 4.57
C ALA A 41 -7.08 -3.75 4.11
N SER A 42 -8.26 -3.84 3.50
CA SER A 42 -8.75 -5.06 2.86
C SER A 42 -7.83 -5.52 1.72
N VAL A 43 -7.45 -4.60 0.84
CA VAL A 43 -6.54 -4.89 -0.29
C VAL A 43 -5.13 -5.24 0.17
N ALA A 44 -4.57 -4.51 1.14
CA ALA A 44 -3.26 -4.84 1.71
C ALA A 44 -3.23 -6.26 2.29
N ARG A 45 -4.27 -6.65 3.06
CA ARG A 45 -4.38 -8.02 3.60
C ARG A 45 -4.44 -9.07 2.49
N ALA A 46 -5.21 -8.85 1.43
CA ALA A 46 -5.25 -9.74 0.27
C ALA A 46 -3.87 -9.87 -0.42
N MET A 47 -3.08 -8.79 -0.40
CA MET A 47 -1.70 -8.76 -0.90
C MET A 47 -0.67 -9.36 0.08
N ARG A 48 -1.10 -9.86 1.24
CA ARG A 48 -0.23 -10.32 2.33
C ARG A 48 0.74 -9.22 2.81
N THR A 49 0.23 -8.00 2.86
CA THR A 49 0.90 -6.82 3.42
C THR A 49 0.00 -6.21 4.51
N ALA A 50 0.52 -5.23 5.24
CA ALA A 50 -0.23 -4.45 6.21
C ALA A 50 -0.20 -2.97 5.84
N VAL A 51 -1.27 -2.24 6.11
CA VAL A 51 -1.26 -0.77 6.06
C VAL A 51 -0.52 -0.27 7.29
N ALA A 52 0.53 0.51 7.06
CA ALA A 52 1.30 1.19 8.10
C ALA A 52 0.76 2.59 8.40
N ASP A 53 0.26 3.27 7.37
CA ASP A 53 -0.38 4.57 7.48
C ASP A 53 -1.43 4.75 6.36
N CYS A 54 -2.52 5.46 6.67
CA CYS A 54 -3.54 5.82 5.71
C CYS A 54 -4.09 7.20 6.05
N THR A 55 -3.92 8.13 5.12
CA THR A 55 -4.37 9.51 5.27
C THR A 55 -5.22 9.89 4.07
N VAL A 56 -6.35 10.55 4.32
CA VAL A 56 -7.25 11.07 3.27
C VAL A 56 -7.32 12.58 3.37
N GLU A 57 -6.98 13.25 2.28
CA GLU A 57 -6.97 14.71 2.12
C GLU A 57 -7.95 15.08 1.01
N GLY A 58 -9.16 15.53 1.37
CA GLY A 58 -10.22 15.79 0.40
C GLY A 58 -10.64 14.52 -0.34
N LEU A 59 -10.35 14.45 -1.65
CA LEU A 59 -10.64 13.28 -2.51
C LEU A 59 -9.39 12.47 -2.83
N GLU A 60 -8.29 12.71 -2.13
CA GLU A 60 -7.02 12.04 -2.35
C GLU A 60 -6.65 11.18 -1.14
N ALA A 61 -6.22 9.96 -1.39
CA ALA A 61 -5.78 9.02 -0.37
C ALA A 61 -4.29 8.74 -0.52
N VAL A 62 -3.55 8.80 0.58
CA VAL A 62 -2.17 8.33 0.70
C VAL A 62 -2.15 7.10 1.57
N VAL A 63 -1.62 6.00 1.04
CA VAL A 63 -1.52 4.74 1.74
C VAL A 63 -0.08 4.29 1.77
N THR A 64 0.43 4.02 2.98
CA THR A 64 1.72 3.38 3.19
C THR A 64 1.48 1.94 3.62
N VAL A 65 2.15 0.99 2.97
CA VAL A 65 2.08 -0.44 3.29
C VAL A 65 3.45 -0.99 3.67
N GLU A 66 3.42 -2.06 4.46
CA GLU A 66 4.55 -2.86 4.88
C GLU A 66 4.39 -4.29 4.37
N ALA A 67 5.40 -4.79 3.67
CA ALA A 67 5.51 -6.18 3.27
C ALA A 67 6.60 -6.89 4.09
N ALA A 68 6.26 -8.01 4.73
CA ALA A 68 7.24 -8.87 5.37
C ALA A 68 7.96 -9.72 4.30
N PRO A 69 9.30 -9.68 4.20
CA PRO A 69 10.03 -10.54 3.28
C PRO A 69 10.16 -11.94 3.89
N GLY A 70 9.07 -12.72 3.87
CA GLY A 70 9.05 -14.16 4.15
C GLY A 70 9.94 -14.67 5.31
N LEU A 71 10.48 -15.90 5.14
CA LEU A 71 11.47 -16.53 6.04
C LEU A 71 12.79 -15.73 5.99
N GLY A 72 12.84 -14.62 6.72
CA GLY A 72 13.96 -13.68 6.67
C GLY A 72 13.62 -12.26 7.12
N ALA A 73 12.36 -11.95 7.43
CA ALA A 73 11.93 -10.63 7.92
C ALA A 73 12.76 -10.11 9.11
N TRP A 74 13.23 -11.01 9.99
CA TRP A 74 14.09 -10.64 11.13
C TRP A 74 15.51 -10.20 10.71
N ARG A 75 15.98 -10.59 9.53
CA ARG A 75 17.31 -10.24 8.98
C ARG A 75 17.30 -9.04 8.04
N PHE A 76 16.18 -8.75 7.38
CA PHE A 76 16.10 -7.75 6.32
C PHE A 76 15.09 -6.62 6.59
N GLY A 77 14.29 -6.70 7.66
CA GLY A 77 13.27 -5.71 8.01
C GLY A 77 12.03 -5.79 7.11
N TYR A 78 11.04 -4.93 7.38
CA TYR A 78 9.84 -4.79 6.54
C TYR A 78 10.13 -3.88 5.34
N ALA A 79 9.68 -4.27 4.15
CA ALA A 79 9.71 -3.40 2.98
C ALA A 79 8.53 -2.43 3.05
N ARG A 80 8.82 -1.13 3.17
CA ARG A 80 7.83 -0.05 3.14
C ARG A 80 7.66 0.52 1.74
N ALA A 81 6.43 0.85 1.41
CA ALA A 81 6.05 1.51 0.16
C ALA A 81 4.85 2.42 0.40
N GLY A 82 4.85 3.62 -0.17
CA GLY A 82 3.73 4.54 -0.15
C GLY A 82 3.23 4.85 -1.55
N ALA A 83 1.92 5.03 -1.70
CA ALA A 83 1.27 5.45 -2.94
C ALA A 83 0.16 6.47 -2.63
N ARG A 84 -0.12 7.33 -3.61
CA ARG A 84 -1.17 8.35 -3.54
C ARG A 84 -2.12 8.18 -4.72
N ALA A 85 -3.43 8.28 -4.48
CA ALA A 85 -4.44 8.19 -5.52
C ALA A 85 -5.62 9.13 -5.23
N GLY A 86 -6.11 9.78 -6.28
CA GLY A 86 -7.25 10.70 -6.24
C GLY A 86 -7.80 10.91 -7.65
N PRO A 87 -8.92 11.63 -7.80
CA PRO A 87 -9.51 11.89 -9.11
C PRO A 87 -8.54 12.70 -9.98
N VAL A 88 -8.45 12.34 -11.27
CA VAL A 88 -7.73 13.16 -12.24
C VAL A 88 -8.50 14.45 -12.47
N SER A 89 -7.98 15.57 -12.00
CA SER A 89 -8.51 16.88 -12.37
C SER A 89 -8.10 17.17 -13.82
N VAL A 90 -8.95 16.76 -14.78
CA VAL A 90 -8.91 17.34 -16.12
C VAL A 90 -9.44 18.75 -15.97
N ARG A 91 -8.55 19.74 -15.98
CA ARG A 91 -8.89 21.14 -16.18
C ARG A 91 -8.69 21.48 -17.65
#